data_AF-A0A4Y2VPJ7-F1
#
_entry.id   AF-A0A4Y2VPJ7-F1
#
_cell.length_a   1.000
_cell.length_b   1.000
_cell.length_c   1.000
_cell.angle_alpha   90.00
_cell.angle_beta   90.00
_cell.angle_gamma   90.00
#
_symmetry.space_group_name_H-M   'P 1'
#
loop_
_entity.id
_entity.type
_entity.pdbx_description
1 polymer ?
#
loop_
_entity_poly.entity_id
_entity_poly.type
_entity_poly.pdbx_seq_one_letter_code
_entity_poly.pdbx_strand_id
1 'polypeptide(L)'
;MLDGSWVPWIQLPPPRGYPRQWIWIPKFSEVLTALQPEERKWFLNRLRFASDDDFRSCLYSVTKEEEEQIVKTHARRILLLHLKWPLQSLFLETAENMFHFIGVECFRFLLKKLLVLKDLKEEGLKEDCNYSALFEEFWYRSPRHLKESVIVDPYLSRRMNSNFDAMRRKRKADEDAQINPKKKIKR
;
A
#
# COMPACT_ATOMS: atom_id res chain seq x y z
N MET A 1 38.75 37.56 8.05
CA MET A 1 37.54 37.84 7.23
C MET A 1 37.34 36.64 6.31
N LEU A 2 36.18 35.97 6.44
CA LEU A 2 35.44 35.05 5.52
C LEU A 2 36.24 34.32 4.40
N ASP A 3 36.07 33.05 4.06
CA ASP A 3 35.05 32.01 4.26
C ASP A 3 35.52 30.77 3.41
N GLY A 4 34.99 29.56 3.65
CA GLY A 4 34.94 28.51 2.63
C GLY A 4 35.43 27.11 3.02
N SER A 5 34.61 26.36 3.76
CA SER A 5 34.75 24.91 3.96
C SER A 5 34.62 24.12 2.65
N TRP A 6 35.47 23.12 2.36
CA TRP A 6 35.15 22.09 1.35
C TRP A 6 35.76 20.73 1.70
N VAL A 7 34.89 19.77 2.01
CA VAL A 7 35.17 18.39 2.46
C VAL A 7 35.83 17.55 1.33
N PRO A 8 36.79 16.65 1.61
CA PRO A 8 37.79 16.18 0.63
C PRO A 8 37.51 14.80 -0.01
N TRP A 9 36.28 14.49 -0.47
CA TRP A 9 36.00 13.17 -1.08
C TRP A 9 36.02 13.13 -2.61
N ILE A 10 36.38 14.21 -3.31
CA ILE A 10 36.51 14.19 -4.77
C ILE A 10 37.97 13.94 -5.14
N GLN A 11 38.40 12.67 -5.14
CA GLN A 11 39.57 12.22 -5.91
C GLN A 11 39.69 10.68 -5.88
N LEU A 12 38.86 10.00 -6.70
CA LEU A 12 39.23 8.71 -7.26
C LEU A 12 38.95 8.75 -8.77
N PRO A 13 39.92 8.39 -9.63
CA PRO A 13 39.65 8.28 -11.05
C PRO A 13 38.69 7.11 -11.27
N PRO A 14 37.71 7.21 -12.19
CA PRO A 14 36.81 6.10 -12.43
C PRO A 14 37.60 4.92 -13.02
N PRO A 15 37.32 3.68 -12.61
CA PRO A 15 37.89 2.51 -13.28
C PRO A 15 37.43 2.51 -14.74
N ARG A 16 38.40 2.47 -15.66
CA ARG A 16 38.14 2.44 -17.09
C ARG A 16 37.47 1.11 -17.44
N GLY A 17 36.25 1.21 -17.96
CA GLY A 17 35.55 0.08 -18.58
C GLY A 17 34.31 -0.36 -17.81
N TYR A 18 33.23 0.42 -17.90
CA TYR A 18 31.88 -0.10 -17.66
C TYR A 18 30.92 0.38 -18.76
N PRO A 19 29.97 -0.47 -19.20
CA PRO A 19 28.96 -0.07 -20.17
C PRO A 19 28.09 1.05 -19.57
N ARG A 20 27.70 2.01 -20.40
CA ARG A 20 26.75 3.07 -20.05
C ARG A 20 25.49 2.47 -19.38
N GLN A 21 25.10 3.07 -18.26
CA GLN A 21 23.79 2.99 -17.58
C GLN A 21 23.61 1.97 -16.44
N TRP A 22 24.44 2.04 -15.40
CA TRP A 22 23.98 1.75 -14.03
C TRP A 22 24.62 2.77 -13.09
N ILE A 23 23.94 3.90 -12.87
CA ILE A 23 24.27 4.76 -11.73
C ILE A 23 23.94 3.90 -10.50
N TRP A 24 24.95 3.50 -9.75
CA TRP A 24 24.76 2.93 -8.41
C TRP A 24 24.11 4.03 -7.57
N ILE A 25 22.78 4.03 -7.51
CA ILE A 25 22.04 4.85 -6.57
C ILE A 25 22.12 4.08 -5.25
N PRO A 26 22.78 4.62 -4.21
CA PRO A 26 22.85 3.96 -2.92
C PRO A 26 21.44 3.67 -2.40
N LYS A 27 21.26 2.56 -1.69
CA LYS A 27 19.97 2.24 -1.07
C LYS A 27 19.60 3.35 -0.10
N PHE A 28 18.34 3.74 -0.09
CA PHE A 28 17.82 4.73 0.84
C PHE A 28 18.06 4.32 2.30
N SER A 29 17.98 3.03 2.60
CA SER A 29 18.31 2.47 3.92
C SER A 29 19.75 2.74 4.33
N GLU A 30 20.71 2.54 3.43
CA GLU A 30 22.13 2.83 3.69
C GLU A 30 22.34 4.33 3.92
N VAL A 31 21.76 5.18 3.05
CA VAL A 31 21.85 6.64 3.20
C VAL A 31 21.23 7.08 4.52
N LEU A 32 20.05 6.57 4.87
CA LEU A 32 19.35 6.92 6.11
C LEU A 32 20.23 6.68 7.34
N THR A 33 20.90 5.53 7.41
CA THR A 33 21.77 5.21 8.56
C THR A 33 22.96 6.14 8.69
N ALA A 34 23.47 6.69 7.58
CA ALA A 34 24.61 7.59 7.56
C ALA A 34 24.26 9.06 7.85
N LEU A 35 22.98 9.45 7.78
CA LEU A 35 22.54 10.83 7.99
C LEU A 35 22.43 11.21 9.46
N GLN A 36 22.73 12.49 9.75
CA GLN A 36 22.45 13.10 11.06
C GLN A 36 20.93 13.31 11.25
N PRO A 37 20.41 13.32 12.50
CA PRO A 37 18.97 13.44 12.77
C PRO A 37 18.28 14.63 12.06
N GLU A 38 18.94 15.78 11.98
CA GLU A 38 18.41 16.99 11.35
C GLU A 38 18.21 16.82 9.82
N GLU A 39 19.11 16.06 9.19
CA GLU A 39 19.11 15.80 7.75
C GLU A 39 18.10 14.69 7.38
N ARG A 40 17.88 13.75 8.31
CA ARG A 40 16.93 12.65 8.13
C ARG A 40 15.52 13.15 7.85
N LYS A 41 15.07 14.21 8.52
CA LYS A 41 13.71 14.76 8.35
C LYS A 41 13.35 15.04 6.89
N TRP A 42 14.26 15.68 6.14
CA TRP A 42 14.05 15.97 4.71
C TRP A 42 14.18 14.71 3.85
N PHE A 43 15.10 13.82 4.21
CA PHE A 43 15.30 12.55 3.54
C PHE A 43 14.07 11.64 3.62
N LEU A 44 13.40 11.56 4.78
CA LEU A 44 12.18 10.76 4.98
C LEU A 44 11.06 11.17 4.00
N ASN A 45 10.96 12.45 3.64
CA ASN A 45 9.99 12.91 2.64
C ASN A 45 10.30 12.38 1.23
N ARG A 46 11.55 12.01 0.96
CA ARG A 46 11.99 11.44 -0.34
C ARG A 46 11.83 9.94 -0.45
N LEU A 47 11.42 9.24 0.61
CA LEU A 47 11.15 7.80 0.60
C LEU A 47 10.11 7.36 -0.45
N ARG A 48 9.32 8.29 -1.00
CA ARG A 48 8.46 8.02 -2.17
C ARG A 48 9.23 7.49 -3.39
N PHE A 49 10.54 7.71 -3.48
CA PHE A 49 11.39 7.25 -4.59
C PHE A 49 12.13 5.95 -4.29
N ALA A 50 12.11 5.46 -3.04
CA ALA A 50 12.71 4.20 -2.68
C ALA A 50 11.98 3.04 -3.39
N SER A 51 12.67 1.92 -3.59
CA SER A 51 12.01 0.66 -3.95
C SER A 51 11.14 0.18 -2.78
N ASP A 52 10.24 -0.78 -3.03
CA ASP A 52 9.36 -1.29 -1.98
C ASP A 52 10.13 -1.96 -0.83
N ASP A 53 11.18 -2.72 -1.16
CA ASP A 53 12.02 -3.39 -0.16
C ASP A 53 12.92 -2.43 0.60
N ASP A 54 13.44 -1.42 -0.09
CA ASP A 54 14.27 -0.38 0.52
C ASP A 54 13.44 0.56 1.41
N PHE A 55 12.21 0.89 1.00
CA PHE A 55 11.25 1.61 1.83
C PHE A 55 10.94 0.86 3.13
N ARG A 56 10.71 -0.47 3.04
CA ARG A 56 10.52 -1.31 4.23
C ARG A 56 11.76 -1.35 5.11
N SER A 57 12.94 -1.46 4.49
CA SER A 57 14.22 -1.46 5.22
C SER A 57 14.42 -0.14 5.99
N CYS A 58 14.06 0.99 5.39
CA CYS A 58 14.02 2.28 6.08
C CYS A 58 13.06 2.26 7.27
N LEU A 59 11.84 1.75 7.12
CA LEU A 59 10.86 1.68 8.22
C LEU A 59 11.37 0.90 9.44
N TYR A 60 12.22 -0.11 9.26
CA TYR A 60 12.82 -0.84 10.38
C TYR A 60 14.00 -0.11 11.05
N SER A 61 14.50 0.97 10.44
CA SER A 61 15.74 1.65 10.85
C SER A 61 15.49 3.05 11.46
N VAL A 62 14.23 3.49 11.51
CA VAL A 62 13.83 4.82 11.97
C VAL A 62 13.44 4.83 13.45
N THR A 63 13.51 6.00 14.08
CA THR A 63 12.95 6.21 15.42
C THR A 63 11.42 6.26 15.39
N LYS A 64 10.78 6.24 16.56
CA LYS A 64 9.32 6.33 16.67
C LYS A 64 8.76 7.66 16.15
N GLU A 65 9.49 8.75 16.38
CA GLU A 65 9.12 10.08 15.90
C GLU A 65 9.22 10.17 14.37
N GLU A 66 10.26 9.56 13.81
CA GLU A 66 10.47 9.46 12.37
C GLU A 66 9.42 8.56 11.72
N GLU A 67 9.06 7.43 12.35
CA GLU A 67 7.99 6.55 11.92
C GLU A 67 6.65 7.30 11.83
N GLU A 68 6.29 8.07 12.85
CA GLU A 68 5.06 8.88 12.85
C GLU A 68 5.05 9.89 11.69
N GLN A 69 6.20 10.53 11.40
CA GLN A 69 6.33 11.42 10.23
C GLN A 69 6.13 10.67 8.91
N ILE A 70 6.69 9.47 8.79
CA ILE A 70 6.57 8.63 7.60
C ILE A 70 5.12 8.17 7.42
N VAL A 71 4.45 7.75 8.50
CA VAL A 71 3.03 7.37 8.47
C VAL A 71 2.17 8.53 7.97
N LYS A 72 2.38 9.75 8.49
CA LYS A 72 1.64 10.95 8.03
C LYS A 72 1.87 11.26 6.56
N THR A 73 3.10 11.10 6.06
CA THR A 73 3.48 11.55 4.72
C THR A 73 3.25 10.48 3.65
N HIS A 74 3.41 9.20 4.01
CA HIS A 74 3.44 8.06 3.11
C HIS A 74 2.35 7.02 3.42
N ALA A 75 1.29 7.41 4.13
CA ALA A 75 0.20 6.51 4.53
C ALA A 75 -0.31 5.63 3.38
N ARG A 76 -0.57 6.25 2.23
CA ARG A 76 -1.00 5.54 1.01
C ARG A 76 -0.01 4.46 0.59
N ARG A 77 1.29 4.75 0.61
CA ARG A 77 2.33 3.80 0.19
C ARG A 77 2.43 2.63 1.16
N ILE A 78 2.39 2.91 2.47
CA ILE A 78 2.40 1.88 3.50
C ILE A 78 1.23 0.92 3.29
N LEU A 79 0.01 1.44 3.14
CA LEU A 79 -1.18 0.60 2.94
C LEU A 79 -1.14 -0.20 1.65
N LEU A 80 -0.56 0.35 0.57
CA LEU A 80 -0.34 -0.38 -0.67
C LEU A 80 0.67 -1.53 -0.53
N LEU A 81 1.73 -1.34 0.26
CA LEU A 81 2.69 -2.41 0.54
C LEU A 81 2.04 -3.54 1.33
N HIS A 82 1.09 -3.21 2.20
CA HIS A 82 0.31 -4.18 2.95
C HIS A 82 -0.73 -4.91 2.09
N LEU A 83 -1.08 -4.44 0.89
CA LEU A 83 -1.91 -5.20 -0.06
C LEU A 83 -1.13 -6.27 -0.85
N LYS A 84 0.19 -6.31 -0.72
CA LYS A 84 1.09 -7.26 -1.38
C LYS A 84 1.55 -8.36 -0.42
N TRP A 85 1.89 -9.51 -0.98
CA TRP A 85 2.47 -10.60 -0.21
C TRP A 85 3.87 -10.18 0.29
N PRO A 86 4.25 -10.54 1.53
CA PRO A 86 3.53 -11.36 2.52
C PRO A 86 2.62 -10.59 3.49
N LEU A 87 2.45 -9.27 3.31
CA LEU A 87 1.87 -8.39 4.33
C LEU A 87 0.33 -8.31 4.30
N GLN A 88 -0.36 -9.03 3.42
CA GLN A 88 -1.82 -8.90 3.27
C GLN A 88 -2.60 -9.27 4.52
N SER A 89 -2.12 -10.21 5.33
CA SER A 89 -2.74 -10.59 6.59
C SER A 89 -2.81 -9.42 7.58
N LEU A 90 -1.86 -8.47 7.51
CA LEU A 90 -1.76 -7.32 8.39
C LEU A 90 -2.49 -6.09 7.85
N PHE A 91 -2.96 -6.11 6.59
CA PHE A 91 -3.53 -4.93 5.94
C PHE A 91 -4.66 -4.28 6.74
N LEU A 92 -5.61 -5.06 7.26
CA LEU A 92 -6.78 -4.52 7.95
C LEU A 92 -6.39 -3.86 9.27
N GLU A 93 -5.52 -4.51 10.05
CA GLU A 93 -4.99 -3.97 11.30
C GLU A 93 -4.20 -2.67 11.05
N THR A 94 -3.32 -2.68 10.05
CA THR A 94 -2.57 -1.48 9.66
C THR A 94 -3.50 -0.37 9.19
N ALA A 95 -4.53 -0.68 8.39
CA ALA A 95 -5.50 0.30 7.93
C ALA A 95 -6.30 0.95 9.05
N GLU A 96 -6.73 0.16 10.05
CA GLU A 96 -7.45 0.65 11.22
C GLU A 96 -6.62 1.66 12.01
N ASN A 97 -5.36 1.31 12.29
CA ASN A 97 -4.42 2.19 12.98
C ASN A 97 -4.10 3.47 12.19
N MET A 98 -4.33 3.46 10.87
CA MET A 98 -3.99 4.56 9.97
C MET A 98 -5.18 5.40 9.52
N PHE A 99 -6.40 5.11 9.97
CA PHE A 99 -7.58 5.85 9.52
C PHE A 99 -7.50 7.36 9.79
N HIS A 100 -6.84 7.77 10.86
CA HIS A 100 -6.63 9.18 11.19
C HIS A 100 -5.60 9.89 10.29
N PHE A 101 -4.76 9.13 9.57
CA PHE A 101 -3.72 9.66 8.68
C PHE A 101 -4.13 9.63 7.20
N ILE A 102 -5.20 8.91 6.85
CA ILE A 102 -5.65 8.85 5.46
C ILE A 102 -6.79 9.83 5.19
N GLY A 103 -6.62 10.64 4.15
CA GLY A 103 -7.70 11.47 3.61
C GLY A 103 -8.63 10.68 2.68
N VAL A 104 -9.74 11.34 2.30
CA VAL A 104 -10.74 10.85 1.34
C VAL A 104 -10.12 10.34 0.04
N GLU A 105 -9.15 11.07 -0.52
CA GLU A 105 -8.49 10.68 -1.78
C GLU A 105 -7.70 9.37 -1.63
N CYS A 106 -6.98 9.21 -0.53
CA CYS A 106 -6.26 7.97 -0.23
C CYS A 106 -7.23 6.81 -0.05
N PHE A 107 -8.33 7.03 0.69
CA PHE A 107 -9.35 6.03 0.92
C PHE A 107 -10.00 5.52 -0.39
N ARG A 108 -10.47 6.44 -1.24
CA ARG A 108 -11.05 6.11 -2.55
C ARG A 108 -10.06 5.35 -3.43
N PHE A 109 -8.79 5.75 -3.41
CA PHE A 109 -7.74 5.05 -4.14
C PHE A 109 -7.55 3.61 -3.67
N LEU A 110 -7.54 3.37 -2.36
CA LEU A 110 -7.42 2.02 -1.79
C LEU A 110 -8.61 1.14 -2.18
N LEU A 111 -9.84 1.67 -2.15
CA LEU A 111 -11.03 0.95 -2.61
C LEU A 111 -10.93 0.56 -4.08
N LYS A 112 -10.57 1.51 -4.95
CA LYS A 112 -10.34 1.24 -6.39
C LYS A 112 -9.28 0.15 -6.57
N LYS A 113 -8.19 0.20 -5.79
CA LYS A 113 -7.12 -0.79 -5.88
C LYS A 113 -7.58 -2.18 -5.45
N LEU A 114 -8.32 -2.29 -4.34
CA LEU A 114 -8.89 -3.55 -3.86
C LEU A 114 -9.84 -4.17 -4.89
N LEU A 115 -10.70 -3.36 -5.51
CA LEU A 115 -11.60 -3.83 -6.58
C LEU A 115 -10.82 -4.35 -7.79
N VAL A 116 -9.77 -3.65 -8.24
CA VAL A 116 -8.91 -4.14 -9.33
C VAL A 116 -8.21 -5.45 -8.95
N LEU A 117 -7.71 -5.56 -7.72
CA LEU A 117 -7.05 -6.79 -7.25
C LEU A 117 -8.02 -7.96 -7.13
N LYS A 118 -9.28 -7.68 -6.79
CA LYS A 118 -10.37 -8.66 -6.84
C LYS A 118 -10.60 -9.15 -8.26
N ASP A 119 -10.79 -8.25 -9.22
CA ASP A 119 -11.09 -8.62 -10.61
C ASP A 119 -9.95 -9.45 -11.22
N LEU A 120 -8.69 -9.05 -10.98
CA LEU A 120 -7.52 -9.82 -11.41
C LEU A 120 -7.48 -11.23 -10.82
N LYS A 121 -7.98 -11.42 -9.59
CA LYS A 121 -8.09 -12.74 -8.99
C LYS A 121 -9.19 -13.58 -9.65
N GLU A 122 -10.35 -12.99 -9.94
CA GLU A 122 -11.45 -13.69 -10.61
C GLU A 122 -11.05 -14.13 -12.03
N GLU A 123 -10.15 -13.38 -12.68
CA GLU A 123 -9.54 -13.73 -13.97
C GLU A 123 -8.40 -14.75 -13.87
N GLY A 124 -8.04 -15.22 -12.66
CA GLY A 124 -6.94 -16.17 -12.46
C GLY A 124 -5.54 -15.56 -12.62
N LEU A 125 -5.42 -14.24 -12.69
CA LEU A 125 -4.16 -13.52 -12.84
C LEU A 125 -3.46 -13.25 -11.50
N LYS A 126 -4.10 -13.59 -10.37
CA LYS A 126 -3.56 -13.37 -9.03
C LYS A 126 -4.10 -14.36 -8.01
N GLU A 127 -3.22 -15.14 -7.39
CA GLU A 127 -3.63 -16.26 -6.52
C GLU A 127 -3.52 -15.93 -5.02
N ASP A 128 -2.74 -14.90 -4.66
CA ASP A 128 -2.11 -14.82 -3.33
C ASP A 128 -3.03 -14.36 -2.17
N CYS A 129 -4.27 -13.91 -2.41
CA CYS A 129 -5.13 -13.39 -1.34
C CYS A 129 -6.62 -13.40 -1.68
N ASN A 130 -7.52 -13.55 -0.72
CA ASN A 130 -8.96 -13.35 -0.92
C ASN A 130 -9.32 -11.86 -0.90
N TYR A 131 -9.05 -11.17 -2.01
CA TYR A 131 -9.34 -9.73 -2.16
C TYR A 131 -10.83 -9.38 -2.05
N SER A 132 -11.74 -10.33 -2.30
CA SER A 132 -13.18 -10.11 -2.07
C SER A 132 -13.49 -9.94 -0.58
N ALA A 133 -13.02 -10.87 0.25
CA ALA A 133 -13.18 -10.78 1.70
C ALA A 133 -12.44 -9.56 2.28
N LEU A 134 -11.22 -9.31 1.80
CA LEU A 134 -10.42 -8.15 2.23
C LEU A 134 -11.12 -6.83 1.92
N PHE A 135 -11.71 -6.70 0.72
CA PHE A 135 -12.49 -5.51 0.35
C PHE A 135 -13.70 -5.32 1.27
N GLU A 136 -14.47 -6.39 1.48
CA GLU A 136 -15.67 -6.33 2.29
C GLU A 136 -15.36 -5.87 3.71
N GLU A 137 -14.35 -6.49 4.32
CA GLU A 137 -13.97 -6.20 5.68
C GLU A 137 -13.37 -4.81 5.84
N PHE A 138 -12.51 -4.40 4.89
CA PHE A 138 -11.97 -3.05 4.86
C PHE A 138 -13.09 -2.01 4.76
N TRP A 139 -14.06 -2.22 3.86
CA TRP A 139 -15.22 -1.35 3.78
C TRP A 139 -15.99 -1.34 5.10
N TYR A 140 -16.30 -2.49 5.70
CA TYR A 140 -17.06 -2.58 6.95
C TYR A 140 -16.39 -1.80 8.08
N ARG A 141 -15.09 -1.99 8.29
CA ARG A 141 -14.27 -1.34 9.33
C ARG A 141 -14.03 0.16 9.08
N SER A 142 -14.27 0.64 7.86
CA SER A 142 -13.98 2.03 7.50
C SER A 142 -14.87 3.06 8.20
N PRO A 143 -14.31 4.21 8.64
CA PRO A 143 -15.06 5.33 9.19
C PRO A 143 -16.18 5.84 8.28
N ARG A 144 -17.29 6.27 8.89
CA ARG A 144 -18.49 6.75 8.17
C ARG A 144 -18.18 7.92 7.23
N HIS A 145 -17.42 8.91 7.69
CA HIS A 145 -17.08 10.09 6.88
C HIS A 145 -16.29 9.73 5.61
N LEU A 146 -15.45 8.68 5.66
CA LEU A 146 -14.74 8.17 4.48
C LEU A 146 -15.70 7.45 3.53
N LYS A 147 -16.63 6.66 4.05
CA LYS A 147 -17.66 5.97 3.26
C LYS A 147 -18.55 6.95 2.49
N GLU A 148 -18.99 8.03 3.15
CA GLU A 148 -19.83 9.07 2.54
C GLU A 148 -19.14 9.74 1.34
N SER A 149 -17.81 9.81 1.35
CA SER A 149 -17.04 10.33 0.23
C SER A 149 -17.19 9.51 -1.06
N VAL A 150 -17.55 8.23 -0.98
CA VAL A 150 -17.74 7.39 -2.18
C VAL A 150 -18.96 7.86 -2.98
N ILE A 151 -19.99 8.38 -2.32
CA ILE A 151 -21.22 8.84 -2.97
C ILE A 151 -20.92 9.94 -3.99
N VAL A 152 -19.91 10.77 -3.70
CA VAL A 152 -19.48 11.89 -4.54
C VAL A 152 -18.69 11.44 -5.78
N ASP A 153 -18.18 10.20 -5.84
CA ASP A 153 -17.54 9.63 -7.03
C ASP A 153 -18.51 8.66 -7.73
N PRO A 154 -19.20 9.09 -8.82
CA PRO A 154 -20.25 8.27 -9.44
C PRO A 154 -19.73 6.95 -10.02
N TYR A 155 -18.47 6.93 -10.48
CA TYR A 155 -17.85 5.73 -11.01
C TYR A 155 -17.58 4.72 -9.88
N LEU A 156 -16.96 5.18 -8.79
CA LEU A 156 -16.67 4.32 -7.65
C LEU A 156 -17.97 3.85 -6.98
N SER A 157 -18.94 4.73 -6.79
CA SER A 157 -20.26 4.41 -6.24
C SER A 157 -20.95 3.32 -7.05
N ARG A 158 -21.00 3.45 -8.38
CA ARG A 158 -21.58 2.42 -9.27
C ARG A 158 -20.85 1.08 -9.13
N ARG A 159 -19.51 1.11 -9.15
CA ARG A 159 -18.70 -0.11 -9.03
C ARG A 159 -18.90 -0.80 -7.69
N MET A 160 -19.02 -0.03 -6.61
CA MET A 160 -19.31 -0.54 -5.27
C MET A 160 -20.70 -1.17 -5.18
N ASN A 161 -21.73 -0.53 -5.72
CA ASN A 161 -23.09 -1.09 -5.73
C ASN A 161 -23.14 -2.42 -6.48
N SER A 162 -22.56 -2.49 -7.68
CA SER A 162 -22.45 -3.74 -8.44
C SER A 162 -21.75 -4.84 -7.64
N ASN A 163 -20.71 -4.48 -6.87
CA ASN A 163 -19.98 -5.41 -6.04
C ASN A 163 -20.83 -5.93 -4.87
N PHE A 164 -21.54 -5.05 -4.16
CA PHE A 164 -22.45 -5.44 -3.08
C PHE A 164 -23.59 -6.33 -3.57
N ASP A 165 -24.15 -6.04 -4.75
CA ASP A 165 -25.20 -6.86 -5.35
C ASP A 165 -24.69 -8.25 -5.76
N ALA A 166 -23.46 -8.33 -6.27
CA ALA A 166 -22.82 -9.62 -6.56
C ALA A 166 -22.61 -10.44 -5.28
N MET A 167 -22.14 -9.82 -4.20
CA MET A 167 -21.96 -10.49 -2.91
C MET A 167 -23.29 -10.97 -2.32
N ARG A 168 -24.34 -10.16 -2.39
CA ARG A 168 -25.69 -10.54 -1.94
C ARG A 168 -26.23 -11.74 -2.73
N ARG A 169 -26.08 -11.73 -4.05
CA ARG A 169 -26.50 -12.85 -4.92
C ARG A 169 -25.75 -14.14 -4.58
N LYS A 170 -24.45 -14.05 -4.33
CA LYS A 170 -23.62 -15.20 -3.95
C LYS A 170 -24.08 -15.82 -2.63
N ARG A 171 -24.30 -15.01 -1.59
CA ARG A 171 -24.81 -15.49 -0.29
C ARG A 171 -26.15 -16.20 -0.40
N LYS A 172 -27.08 -15.61 -1.16
CA LYS A 172 -28.39 -16.22 -1.41
C LYS A 172 -28.26 -17.57 -2.11
N ALA A 173 -27.40 -17.68 -3.13
CA ALA A 173 -27.15 -18.94 -3.82
C ALA A 173 -26.53 -20.00 -2.90
N ASP A 174 -25.62 -19.61 -2.01
CA ASP A 174 -25.01 -20.49 -1.02
C ASP A 174 -26.03 -20.99 0.02
N GLU A 175 -26.93 -20.12 0.48
CA GLU A 175 -28.06 -20.46 1.38
C GLU A 175 -29.05 -21.42 0.70
N ASP A 176 -29.48 -21.12 -0.53
CA ASP A 176 -30.39 -21.97 -1.31
C ASP A 176 -29.77 -23.38 -1.57
N ALA A 177 -28.44 -23.44 -1.77
CA ALA A 177 -27.71 -24.69 -1.93
C ALA A 177 -27.61 -25.52 -0.64
N GLN A 178 -27.52 -24.86 0.53
CA GLN A 178 -27.53 -25.53 1.84
C GLN A 178 -28.92 -26.04 2.22
N ILE A 179 -29.99 -25.32 1.88
CA ILE A 179 -31.38 -25.71 2.18
C ILE A 179 -31.84 -26.87 1.28
N ASN A 180 -31.23 -27.07 0.10
CA ASN A 180 -31.66 -28.08 -0.86
C ASN A 180 -30.53 -29.06 -1.29
N PRO A 181 -29.99 -29.89 -0.36
CA PRO A 181 -28.89 -30.82 -0.68
C PRO A 181 -29.29 -31.94 -1.67
N LYS A 182 -30.59 -32.14 -1.93
CA LYS A 182 -31.13 -33.29 -2.69
C LYS A 182 -31.09 -33.15 -4.22
N LYS A 183 -30.56 -32.07 -4.80
CA LYS A 183 -30.41 -31.93 -6.26
C LYS A 183 -29.04 -32.37 -6.82
N LYS A 184 -28.08 -32.77 -5.97
CA LYS A 184 -26.75 -33.24 -6.41
C LYS A 184 -26.65 -34.74 -6.74
N ILE A 185 -27.72 -35.53 -6.58
CA ILE A 185 -27.73 -36.96 -6.95
C ILE A 185 -28.78 -37.19 -8.03
N LYS A 186 -28.43 -36.85 -9.27
CA LYS A 186 -28.88 -37.55 -10.48
C LYS A 186 -27.77 -37.43 -11.53
N ARG A 187 -26.83 -38.37 -11.48
CA ARG A 187 -26.16 -38.89 -12.67
C ARG A 187 -26.86 -40.19 -13.03
#